data_AF-A0A2L2YXS9-F1
#
_entry.id   AF-A0A2L2YXS9-F1
#
_cell.length_a   1.000
_cell.length_b   1.000
_cell.length_c   1.000
_cell.angle_alpha   90.00
_cell.angle_beta   90.00
_cell.angle_gamma   90.00
#
_symmetry.space_group_name_H-M   'P 1'
#
loop_
_entity.id
_entity.type
_entity.pdbx_description
1 polymer ?
#
loop_
_entity_poly.entity_id
_entity_poly.type
_entity_poly.pdbx_seq_one_letter_code
_entity_poly.pdbx_strand_id
1 'polypeptide(L)' 'IRVLTNSGWSENSDYAYESTMTSAPSDSPRNVIASVVPVDHYSAEIEVIFDPPTTPNGVITKYEIYYTESSSEDSTLR' A
#
# COMPACT_ATOMS: atom_id res chain seq x y z
N ILE A 1 -21.51 -6.03 26.25
CA ILE A 1 -22.87 -6.54 25.92
C ILE A 1 -23.64 -6.69 27.22
N ARG A 2 -24.94 -6.38 27.27
CA ARG A 2 -25.76 -6.65 28.46
C ARG A 2 -27.18 -7.04 28.04
N VAL A 3 -27.89 -7.70 28.93
CA VAL A 3 -29.23 -8.22 28.66
C VAL A 3 -30.28 -7.29 29.24
N LEU A 4 -31.38 -7.06 28.50
CA LEU A 4 -32.57 -6.39 29.01
C LEU A 4 -33.51 -7.43 29.62
N THR A 5 -33.91 -7.23 30.87
CA THR A 5 -34.88 -8.08 31.59
C THR A 5 -36.10 -7.26 32.00
N ASN A 6 -37.17 -7.93 32.46
CA ASN A 6 -38.36 -7.26 33.01
C ASN A 6 -38.07 -6.43 34.27
N SER A 7 -36.91 -6.62 34.91
CA SER A 7 -36.43 -5.85 36.07
C SER A 7 -35.37 -4.81 35.71
N GLY A 8 -35.09 -4.62 34.41
CA GLY A 8 -34.11 -3.68 33.90
C GLY A 8 -32.89 -4.35 33.28
N TRP A 9 -31.83 -3.55 33.08
CA TRP A 9 -30.59 -3.99 32.45
C TRP A 9 -29.73 -4.81 33.42
N SER A 10 -29.13 -5.89 32.93
CA SER A 10 -28.06 -6.60 33.65
C SER A 10 -26.78 -5.76 33.73
N GLU A 11 -25.81 -6.26 34.48
CA GLU A 11 -24.43 -5.78 34.40
C GLU A 11 -23.88 -5.94 32.97
N ASN A 12 -22.86 -5.15 32.65
CA ASN A 12 -22.16 -5.23 31.39
C ASN A 12 -21.24 -6.45 31.36
N SER A 13 -21.16 -7.12 30.20
CA SER A 13 -20.13 -8.10 29.92
C SER A 13 -18.75 -7.46 29.89
N ASP A 14 -17.73 -8.29 30.03
CA ASP A 14 -16.34 -7.94 29.73
C ASP A 14 -16.14 -7.51 28.28
N TYR A 15 -15.00 -6.87 28.05
CA TYR A 15 -14.53 -6.46 26.72
C TYR A 15 -14.04 -7.66 25.91
N ALA A 16 -14.33 -7.63 24.61
CA ALA A 16 -13.77 -8.55 23.62
C ALA A 16 -13.04 -7.74 22.55
N TYR A 17 -11.97 -8.32 22.00
CA TYR A 17 -11.20 -7.75 20.90
C TYR A 17 -11.29 -8.70 19.72
N GLU A 18 -11.74 -8.19 18.58
CA GLU A 18 -11.92 -8.97 17.35
C GLU A 18 -11.31 -8.21 16.19
N SER A 19 -10.89 -8.94 15.15
CA SER A 19 -10.41 -8.36 13.89
C SER A 19 -11.16 -8.98 12.73
N THR A 20 -11.43 -8.17 11.71
CA THR A 20 -12.10 -8.64 10.50
C THR A 20 -11.14 -9.45 9.62
N MET A 21 -11.69 -10.21 8.67
CA MET A 21 -10.87 -10.87 7.64
C MET A 21 -10.06 -9.84 6.84
N THR A 22 -8.88 -10.24 6.39
CA THR A 22 -8.04 -9.44 5.51
C THR A 22 -8.60 -9.38 4.10
N SER A 23 -8.31 -8.29 3.37
CA SER A 23 -8.66 -8.11 1.96
C SER A 23 -7.51 -7.45 1.21
N ALA A 24 -7.69 -7.26 -0.11
CA ALA A 24 -6.73 -6.51 -0.92
C ALA A 24 -6.61 -5.06 -0.41
N PRO A 25 -5.41 -4.44 -0.54
CA PRO A 25 -5.28 -2.99 -0.35
C PRO A 25 -6.26 -2.25 -1.24
N SER A 26 -6.97 -1.26 -0.69
CA SER A 26 -7.96 -0.50 -1.46
C SER A 26 -7.38 0.73 -2.15
N ASP A 27 -6.13 1.08 -1.86
CA ASP A 27 -5.38 2.15 -2.47
C ASP A 27 -3.97 1.72 -2.87
N SER A 28 -3.35 2.48 -3.77
CA SER A 28 -1.99 2.23 -4.26
C SER A 28 -0.93 2.71 -3.26
N PRO A 29 0.34 2.29 -3.42
CA PRO A 29 1.47 2.98 -2.79
C PRO A 29 1.46 4.48 -3.12
N ARG A 30 1.96 5.30 -2.21
CA ARG A 30 1.94 6.76 -2.32
C ARG A 30 3.35 7.31 -2.44
N ASN A 31 3.46 8.57 -2.86
CA ASN A 31 4.74 9.28 -2.94
C ASN A 31 5.81 8.49 -3.71
N VAL A 32 5.40 7.88 -4.83
CA VAL A 32 6.29 7.07 -5.68
C VAL A 32 7.27 8.01 -6.39
N ILE A 33 8.53 7.91 -6.04
CA ILE A 33 9.64 8.66 -6.62
C ILE A 33 10.59 7.63 -7.24
N ALA A 34 10.91 7.81 -8.51
CA ALA A 34 11.90 7.02 -9.21
C ALA A 34 13.04 7.93 -9.68
N SER A 35 14.28 7.53 -9.44
CA SER A 35 15.46 8.23 -9.92
C SER A 35 16.42 7.26 -10.60
N VAL A 36 17.09 7.75 -11.65
CA VAL A 36 18.13 6.99 -12.34
C VAL A 36 19.47 7.37 -11.73
N VAL A 37 20.19 6.37 -11.22
CA VAL A 37 21.50 6.52 -10.59
C VAL A 37 22.55 5.95 -11.55
N PRO A 38 23.37 6.79 -12.21
CA PRO A 38 24.45 6.30 -13.07
C PRO A 38 25.45 5.49 -12.26
N VAL A 39 25.74 4.26 -12.71
CA VAL A 39 26.76 3.40 -12.11
C VAL A 39 28.09 3.58 -12.85
N ASP A 40 28.05 3.59 -14.18
CA ASP A 40 29.19 3.90 -15.04
C ASP A 40 28.74 4.48 -16.40
N HIS A 41 29.62 4.47 -17.40
CA HIS A 41 29.35 5.02 -18.74
C HIS A 41 28.29 4.24 -19.53
N TYR A 42 27.99 3.00 -19.15
CA TYR A 42 27.15 2.08 -19.90
C TYR A 42 26.00 1.50 -19.07
N SER A 43 25.96 1.78 -17.77
CA SER A 43 24.97 1.22 -16.86
C SER A 43 24.46 2.24 -15.85
N ALA A 44 23.19 2.07 -15.49
CA ALA A 44 22.52 2.83 -14.46
C ALA A 44 21.57 1.93 -13.68
N GLU A 45 21.31 2.30 -12.44
CA GLU A 45 20.30 1.70 -11.57
C GLU A 45 19.07 2.60 -11.49
N ILE A 46 17.92 2.01 -11.17
CA ILE A 46 16.70 2.77 -10.87
C ILE A 46 16.43 2.62 -9.37
N GLU A 47 16.53 3.72 -8.64
CA GLU A 47 16.12 3.79 -7.23
C GLU A 47 14.64 4.19 -7.17
N VAL A 48 13.83 3.37 -6.51
CA VAL A 48 12.39 3.62 -6.34
C VAL A 48 12.05 3.71 -4.85
N ILE A 49 11.45 4.82 -4.45
CA ILE A 49 11.03 5.11 -3.07
C ILE A 49 9.52 5.35 -3.09
N PHE A 50 8.79 4.74 -2.15
CA PHE A 50 7.34 4.92 -2.01
C PHE A 50 6.89 4.64 -0.57
N ASP A 51 5.75 5.22 -0.22
CA ASP A 51 5.02 4.92 1.01
C ASP A 51 4.04 3.76 0.79
N PRO A 52 3.75 2.96 1.84
CA PRO A 52 2.73 1.92 1.76
C PRO A 52 1.33 2.51 1.48
N PRO A 53 0.39 1.67 1.02
CA PRO A 53 -1.03 2.02 0.97
C PRO A 53 -1.54 2.50 2.34
N THR A 54 -2.45 3.48 2.34
CA THR A 54 -3.09 3.95 3.59
C THR A 54 -4.06 2.92 4.15
N THR A 55 -4.64 2.11 3.26
CA THR A 55 -5.69 1.17 3.58
C THR A 55 -5.27 -0.22 3.11
N PRO A 56 -4.31 -0.85 3.81
CA PRO A 56 -3.73 -2.13 3.40
C PRO A 56 -4.69 -3.30 3.59
N ASN A 57 -5.76 -3.15 4.39
CA ASN A 57 -6.76 -4.18 4.71
C ASN A 57 -6.16 -5.52 5.18
N GLY A 58 -4.97 -5.47 5.78
CA GLY A 58 -4.20 -6.65 6.17
C GLY A 58 -2.70 -6.35 6.19
N VAL A 59 -1.90 -7.38 6.32
CA VAL A 59 -0.43 -7.28 6.23
C VAL A 59 -0.03 -7.27 4.77
N ILE A 60 0.78 -6.29 4.35
CA ILE A 60 1.35 -6.27 2.99
C ILE A 60 2.42 -7.36 2.87
N THR A 61 2.30 -8.21 1.85
CA THR A 61 3.21 -9.34 1.64
C THR A 61 4.16 -9.16 0.46
N LYS A 62 3.84 -8.28 -0.51
CA LYS A 62 4.64 -8.06 -1.72
C LYS A 62 4.33 -6.69 -2.33
N TYR A 63 5.32 -6.13 -3.02
CA TYR A 63 5.15 -5.04 -4.00
C TYR A 63 5.60 -5.53 -5.38
N GLU A 64 4.92 -5.07 -6.44
CA GLU A 64 5.28 -5.34 -7.83
C GLU A 64 5.59 -4.01 -8.52
N ILE A 65 6.76 -3.92 -9.15
CA ILE A 65 7.23 -2.70 -9.83
C ILE A 65 7.24 -2.98 -11.33
N TYR A 66 6.55 -2.12 -12.08
CA TYR A 66 6.51 -2.15 -13.54
C TYR A 66 7.22 -0.91 -14.08
N TYR A 67 8.16 -1.10 -15.00
CA TYR A 67 8.86 -0.02 -15.68
C TYR A 67 8.94 -0.31 -17.18
N THR A 68 9.11 0.75 -17.97
CA THR A 68 9.34 0.67 -19.41
C THR A 68 10.32 1.75 -19.80
N GLU A 69 11.21 1.46 -20.74
CA GLU A 69 12.01 2.50 -21.36
C GLU A 69 11.10 3.36 -22.24
N SER A 70 11.05 4.66 -21.96
CA SER A 70 10.45 5.60 -22.89
C SER A 70 11.38 5.71 -24.09
N SER A 71 11.04 5.06 -25.20
CA SER A 71 11.67 5.33 -26.49
C SER A 71 11.57 6.82 -26.75
N SER A 72 12.68 7.55 -26.64
CA SER A 72 12.76 8.91 -27.14
C SER A 72 12.52 8.83 -28.64
N GLU A 73 11.35 9.26 -29.10
CA GLU A 73 11.14 9.49 -30.53
C GLU A 73 12.23 10.45 -31.00
N ASP A 74 13.05 9.96 -31.92
CA ASP A 74 14.13 10.66 -32.58
C ASP A 74 13.60 11.97 -33.18
N SER A 75 13.80 13.07 -32.45
CA SER A 75 13.37 14.41 -32.86
C SER A 75 14.37 15.06 -33.81
N THR A 76 15.12 14.28 -34.60
CA THR A 76 16.04 14.82 -35.62
C THR A 76 15.48 14.72 -37.03
N LEU A 77 14.44 15.50 -37.30
CA LEU A 77 14.17 16.06 -38.64
C LEU A 77 14.04 17.58 -38.54
N ARG A 78 15.18 18.27 -38.59
CA ARG A 78 15.31 19.66 -39.06
C ARG A 78 16.64 19.83 -39.79
#